data_AF-A0A928MRZ4-F1
#
_entry.id   AF-A0A928MRZ4-F1
#
_cell.length_a   1.000
_cell.length_b   1.000
_cell.length_c   1.000
_cell.angle_alpha   90.00
_cell.angle_beta   90.00
_cell.angle_gamma   90.00
#
_symmetry.space_group_name_H-M   'P 1'
#
loop_
_entity.id
_entity.type
_entity.pdbx_description
1 polymer ?
#
loop_
_entity_poly.entity_id
_entity_poly.type
_entity_poly.pdbx_seq_one_letter_code
_entity_poly.pdbx_strand_id
1 'polypeptide(L)'
;MDDQITPEKLRETGKILYFHSENDADKKRIGLNMLVDASNLRDPEAQCIVGDFILKGILPMSDDIYEKKGLSLLRTSALKGFSPARVLLDKYCTDKYDKIFKGKNPYKNGPLTDFKGKRIKIKRKGFFTPVDALLEYKDGKNILTLSCNLSFFDDCTLDNFEDFKKAVIDGVMMWEGEYEVFGGQRITVKMNVTDESRVFDSVYIFPFTETFQETVEKNTSIINIKSVKERSEKILSERRSMATLGFRWKATSTKLIYIFSSDSTFTDYDEITHVAKHEFGHVLGLGDLYSSPSDGLFGVHNGTYRELDSYSLDDKLYNLVMCDHHGPVSNNDIEMILLAFQKNKIQLFQPWGKLKKISEALGKGN
;
A
#
# COMPACT_ATOMS: atom_id res chain seq x y z
N MET A 1 -50.42 12.41 -8.99
CA MET A 1 -49.22 12.19 -8.18
C MET A 1 -48.14 11.82 -9.17
N ASP A 2 -47.20 12.73 -9.43
CA ASP A 2 -46.03 12.38 -10.26
C ASP A 2 -45.21 11.37 -9.48
N ASP A 3 -45.18 10.13 -9.95
CA ASP A 3 -44.27 9.09 -9.47
C ASP A 3 -42.85 9.61 -9.62
N GLN A 4 -42.25 10.12 -8.55
CA GLN A 4 -40.84 10.52 -8.57
C GLN A 4 -40.01 9.30 -8.93
N ILE A 5 -39.37 9.37 -10.09
CA ILE A 5 -38.48 8.33 -10.58
C ILE A 5 -37.25 8.30 -9.67
N THR A 6 -37.14 7.27 -8.83
CA THR A 6 -35.99 7.08 -7.95
C THR A 6 -34.84 6.39 -8.69
N PRO A 7 -33.57 6.62 -8.29
CA PRO A 7 -32.42 5.91 -8.84
C PRO A 7 -32.56 4.38 -8.82
N GLU A 8 -33.17 3.83 -7.77
CA GLU A 8 -33.38 2.39 -7.63
C GLU A 8 -34.39 1.87 -8.66
N LYS A 9 -35.48 2.61 -8.89
CA LYS A 9 -36.49 2.26 -9.91
C LYS A 9 -35.89 2.28 -11.31
N LEU A 10 -35.05 3.27 -11.60
CA LEU A 10 -34.27 3.34 -12.86
C LEU A 10 -33.31 2.17 -12.99
N ARG A 11 -32.55 1.85 -11.94
CA ARG A 11 -31.61 0.74 -11.92
C ARG A 11 -32.29 -0.60 -12.20
N GLU A 12 -33.35 -0.94 -11.45
CA GLU A 12 -34.00 -2.25 -11.59
C GLU A 12 -34.71 -2.38 -12.95
N THR A 13 -35.40 -1.33 -13.40
CA THR A 13 -36.04 -1.34 -14.73
C THR A 13 -34.98 -1.42 -15.85
N GLY A 14 -33.89 -0.68 -15.70
CA GLY A 14 -32.75 -0.69 -16.61
C GLY A 14 -32.10 -2.08 -16.72
N LYS A 15 -31.89 -2.76 -15.58
CA LYS A 15 -31.39 -4.14 -15.52
C LYS A 15 -32.33 -5.12 -16.24
N ILE A 16 -33.63 -5.02 -16.00
CA ILE A 16 -34.62 -5.88 -16.66
C ILE A 16 -34.55 -5.68 -18.17
N LEU A 17 -34.65 -4.43 -18.63
CA LEU A 17 -34.65 -4.12 -20.06
C LEU A 17 -33.33 -4.51 -20.74
N TYR A 18 -32.18 -4.32 -20.09
CA TYR A 18 -30.88 -4.62 -20.67
C TYR A 18 -30.53 -6.11 -20.64
N PHE A 19 -30.66 -6.77 -19.49
CA PHE A 19 -30.19 -8.15 -19.30
C PHE A 19 -31.22 -9.22 -19.70
N HIS A 20 -32.53 -8.91 -19.65
CA HIS A 20 -33.58 -9.92 -19.91
C HIS A 20 -34.22 -9.79 -21.29
N SER A 21 -33.88 -8.76 -22.07
CA SER A 21 -34.38 -8.59 -23.44
C SER A 21 -33.44 -9.26 -24.45
N GLU A 22 -33.44 -10.59 -24.47
CA GLU A 22 -32.69 -11.35 -25.48
C GLU A 22 -33.15 -10.94 -26.89
N ASN A 23 -32.24 -10.35 -27.67
CA ASN A 23 -32.41 -9.92 -29.07
C ASN A 23 -33.24 -8.66 -29.37
N ASP A 24 -33.64 -7.87 -28.36
CA ASP A 24 -34.31 -6.57 -28.59
C ASP A 24 -33.32 -5.40 -28.37
N ALA A 25 -32.76 -4.88 -29.47
CA ALA A 25 -31.77 -3.81 -29.44
C ALA A 25 -32.32 -2.49 -28.87
N ASP A 26 -33.60 -2.20 -29.09
CA ASP A 26 -34.24 -0.98 -28.60
C ASP A 26 -34.46 -1.04 -27.09
N LYS A 27 -34.94 -2.18 -26.57
CA LYS A 27 -35.04 -2.38 -25.12
C LYS A 27 -33.69 -2.35 -24.44
N LYS A 28 -32.65 -2.94 -25.04
CA LYS A 28 -31.28 -2.84 -24.52
C LYS A 28 -30.81 -1.40 -24.47
N ARG A 29 -31.02 -0.60 -25.52
CA ARG A 29 -30.65 0.82 -25.54
C ARG A 29 -31.39 1.61 -24.45
N ILE A 30 -32.70 1.40 -24.29
CA ILE A 30 -33.50 2.05 -23.24
C ILE A 30 -32.98 1.65 -21.86
N GLY A 31 -32.78 0.35 -21.62
CA GLY A 31 -32.26 -0.15 -20.34
C GLY A 31 -30.90 0.42 -19.99
N LEU A 32 -30.02 0.55 -20.99
CA LEU A 32 -28.71 1.16 -20.83
C LEU A 32 -28.79 2.64 -20.45
N ASN A 33 -29.65 3.42 -21.10
CA ASN A 33 -29.86 4.83 -20.75
C ASN A 33 -30.37 4.99 -19.32
N MET A 34 -31.31 4.13 -18.89
CA MET A 34 -31.82 4.14 -17.51
C MET A 34 -30.74 3.83 -16.49
N LEU A 35 -29.82 2.89 -16.80
CA LEU A 35 -28.67 2.59 -15.94
C LEU A 35 -27.70 3.78 -15.87
N VAL A 36 -27.47 4.49 -16.97
CA VAL A 36 -26.67 5.72 -17.00
C VAL A 36 -27.31 6.82 -16.14
N ASP A 37 -28.63 7.00 -16.24
CA ASP A 37 -29.36 7.98 -15.43
C ASP A 37 -29.29 7.65 -13.93
N ALA A 38 -29.50 6.38 -13.56
CA ALA A 38 -29.33 5.92 -12.17
C ALA A 38 -27.90 6.14 -11.66
N SER A 39 -26.89 5.89 -12.49
CA SER A 39 -25.47 6.13 -12.19
C SER A 39 -25.18 7.63 -11.98
N ASN A 40 -25.77 8.50 -12.79
CA ASN A 40 -25.67 9.96 -12.64
C ASN A 40 -26.34 10.46 -11.36
N LEU A 41 -27.41 9.80 -10.91
CA LEU A 41 -28.05 9.99 -9.60
C LEU A 41 -27.28 9.34 -8.45
N ARG A 42 -26.08 8.80 -8.73
CA ARG A 42 -25.13 8.22 -7.76
C ARG A 42 -25.62 6.93 -7.11
N ASP A 43 -26.44 6.13 -7.76
CA ASP A 43 -26.75 4.78 -7.29
C ASP A 43 -25.48 3.89 -7.35
N PRO A 44 -25.07 3.24 -6.24
CA PRO A 44 -23.84 2.45 -6.21
C PRO A 44 -23.81 1.31 -7.23
N GLU A 45 -24.88 0.52 -7.34
CA GLU A 45 -24.90 -0.64 -8.23
C GLU A 45 -24.97 -0.21 -9.70
N ALA A 46 -25.73 0.84 -10.02
CA ALA A 46 -25.74 1.40 -11.37
C ALA A 46 -24.36 1.96 -11.76
N GLN A 47 -23.66 2.63 -10.84
CA GLN A 47 -22.27 3.07 -11.05
C GLN A 47 -21.34 1.88 -11.30
N CYS A 48 -21.54 0.76 -10.60
CA CYS A 48 -20.79 -0.47 -10.85
C CYS A 48 -21.02 -0.99 -12.27
N ILE A 49 -22.28 -1.15 -12.67
CA ILE A 49 -22.66 -1.70 -13.98
C ILE A 49 -22.15 -0.80 -15.12
N VAL A 50 -22.42 0.50 -15.03
CA VAL A 50 -21.99 1.47 -16.05
C VAL A 50 -20.46 1.54 -16.13
N GLY A 51 -19.77 1.52 -14.98
CA GLY A 51 -18.32 1.47 -14.92
C GLY A 51 -17.75 0.25 -15.65
N ASP A 52 -18.26 -0.94 -15.37
CA ASP A 52 -17.88 -2.19 -16.04
C ASP A 52 -18.15 -2.16 -17.55
N PHE A 53 -19.30 -1.63 -17.98
CA PHE A 53 -19.65 -1.51 -19.39
C PHE A 53 -18.73 -0.57 -20.16
N ILE A 54 -18.32 0.54 -19.54
CA ILE A 54 -17.31 1.44 -20.11
C ILE A 54 -15.97 0.71 -20.27
N LEU A 55 -15.51 0.00 -19.24
CA LEU A 55 -14.23 -0.73 -19.29
C LEU A 55 -14.23 -1.88 -20.30
N LYS A 56 -15.39 -2.48 -20.57
CA LYS A 56 -15.58 -3.50 -21.61
C LYS A 56 -15.82 -2.95 -23.01
N GLY A 57 -15.86 -1.62 -23.18
CA GLY A 57 -16.14 -0.97 -24.47
C GLY A 57 -17.58 -1.16 -24.96
N ILE A 58 -18.49 -1.60 -24.08
CA ILE A 58 -19.93 -1.74 -24.39
C ILE A 58 -20.57 -0.35 -24.50
N LEU A 59 -20.14 0.58 -23.65
CA LEU A 59 -20.49 1.98 -23.72
C LEU A 59 -19.37 2.75 -24.45
N PRO A 60 -19.54 3.10 -25.73
CA PRO A 60 -18.53 3.85 -26.45
C PRO A 60 -18.41 5.25 -25.86
N MET A 61 -17.19 5.64 -25.52
CA MET A 61 -16.83 7.00 -25.15
C MET A 61 -15.63 7.43 -26.00
N SER A 62 -15.39 8.74 -26.13
CA SER A 62 -14.20 9.25 -26.82
C SER A 62 -12.91 8.70 -26.19
N ASP A 63 -11.97 8.27 -27.03
CA ASP A 63 -10.89 7.33 -26.73
C ASP A 63 -9.93 7.74 -25.58
N ASP A 64 -9.91 9.00 -25.17
CA ASP A 64 -8.92 9.48 -24.18
C ASP A 64 -9.39 9.46 -22.72
N ILE A 65 -10.66 9.14 -22.42
CA ILE A 65 -11.23 9.29 -21.05
C ILE A 65 -11.98 8.04 -20.56
N TYR A 66 -12.18 7.02 -21.40
CA TYR A 66 -13.08 5.91 -21.08
C TYR A 66 -12.61 5.10 -19.87
N GLU A 67 -11.33 4.70 -19.83
CA GLU A 67 -10.79 3.90 -18.73
C GLU A 67 -10.90 4.66 -17.40
N LYS A 68 -10.48 5.92 -17.39
CA LYS A 68 -10.53 6.79 -16.21
C LYS A 68 -11.95 6.93 -15.67
N LYS A 69 -12.93 7.13 -16.55
CA LYS A 69 -14.34 7.26 -16.15
C LYS A 69 -14.90 5.94 -15.62
N GLY A 70 -14.60 4.82 -16.29
CA GLY A 70 -15.02 3.49 -15.86
C GLY A 70 -14.48 3.15 -14.46
N LEU A 71 -13.18 3.30 -14.26
CA LEU A 71 -12.52 3.11 -12.96
C LEU A 71 -13.06 4.06 -11.89
N SER A 72 -13.31 5.33 -12.23
CA SER A 72 -13.88 6.30 -11.28
C SER A 72 -15.29 5.89 -10.82
N LEU A 73 -16.10 5.30 -11.69
CA LEU A 73 -17.45 4.85 -11.34
C LEU A 73 -17.40 3.59 -10.46
N LEU A 74 -16.58 2.60 -10.83
CA LEU A 74 -16.34 1.43 -9.98
C LEU A 74 -15.82 1.84 -8.60
N ARG A 75 -14.87 2.78 -8.55
CA ARG A 75 -14.36 3.38 -7.31
C ARG A 75 -15.47 4.01 -6.47
N THR A 76 -16.33 4.83 -7.07
CA THR A 76 -17.40 5.52 -6.33
C THR A 76 -18.42 4.52 -5.79
N SER A 77 -18.71 3.47 -6.56
CA SER A 77 -19.56 2.36 -6.15
C SER A 77 -18.97 1.57 -4.97
N ALA A 78 -17.69 1.19 -5.06
CA ALA A 78 -16.96 0.49 -4.00
C ALA A 78 -16.89 1.30 -2.70
N LEU A 79 -16.67 2.61 -2.80
CA LEU A 79 -16.66 3.57 -1.68
C LEU A 79 -18.01 3.62 -0.94
N LYS A 80 -19.11 3.31 -1.62
CA LYS A 80 -20.45 3.26 -1.04
C LYS A 80 -20.84 1.87 -0.52
N GLY A 81 -19.88 0.94 -0.46
CA GLY A 81 -20.09 -0.40 0.11
C GLY A 81 -20.62 -1.45 -0.86
N PHE A 82 -20.63 -1.19 -2.18
CA PHE A 82 -21.06 -2.20 -3.14
C PHE A 82 -19.92 -3.16 -3.50
N SER A 83 -19.86 -4.31 -2.81
CA SER A 83 -18.77 -5.28 -2.91
C SER A 83 -18.44 -5.76 -4.33
N PRO A 84 -19.39 -5.99 -5.26
CA PRO A 84 -19.06 -6.40 -6.63
C PRO A 84 -18.16 -5.39 -7.38
N ALA A 85 -18.26 -4.09 -7.06
CA ALA A 85 -17.38 -3.09 -7.67
C ALA A 85 -15.93 -3.25 -7.21
N ARG A 86 -15.71 -3.69 -5.97
CA ARG A 86 -14.36 -4.02 -5.45
C ARG A 86 -13.76 -5.19 -6.21
N VAL A 87 -14.54 -6.27 -6.40
CA VAL A 87 -14.10 -7.46 -7.15
C VAL A 87 -13.75 -7.12 -8.60
N LEU A 88 -14.53 -6.24 -9.24
CA LEU A 88 -14.23 -5.81 -10.61
C LEU A 88 -13.00 -4.90 -10.69
N LEU A 89 -12.79 -4.02 -9.71
CA LEU A 89 -11.54 -3.24 -9.61
C LEU A 89 -10.34 -4.16 -9.43
N ASP A 90 -10.44 -5.15 -8.54
CA ASP A 90 -9.39 -6.13 -8.29
C ASP A 90 -9.01 -6.89 -9.56
N LYS A 91 -10.04 -7.44 -10.24
CA LYS A 91 -9.87 -8.14 -11.50
C LYS A 91 -9.24 -7.25 -12.56
N TYR A 92 -9.72 -6.01 -12.69
CA TYR A 92 -9.16 -5.06 -13.66
C TYR A 92 -7.69 -4.75 -13.38
N CYS A 93 -7.34 -4.52 -12.11
CA CYS A 93 -5.97 -4.23 -11.69
C CYS A 93 -5.07 -5.45 -11.89
N THR A 94 -5.56 -6.65 -11.57
CA THR A 94 -4.87 -7.93 -11.81
C THR A 94 -4.65 -8.17 -13.30
N ASP A 95 -5.68 -7.98 -14.14
CA ASP A 95 -5.59 -8.16 -15.59
C ASP A 95 -4.63 -7.14 -16.22
N LYS A 96 -4.63 -5.89 -15.75
CA LYS A 96 -3.70 -4.85 -16.19
C LYS A 96 -2.28 -5.16 -15.71
N TYR A 97 -2.12 -5.63 -14.47
CA TYR A 97 -0.84 -6.09 -13.93
C TYR A 97 -0.29 -7.24 -14.78
N ASP A 98 -1.11 -8.24 -15.08
CA ASP A 98 -0.72 -9.37 -15.91
C ASP A 98 -0.40 -8.95 -17.35
N LYS A 99 -1.14 -8.02 -17.95
CA LYS A 99 -0.83 -7.54 -19.31
C LYS A 99 0.47 -6.72 -19.37
N ILE A 100 0.72 -5.85 -18.39
CA ILE A 100 1.88 -4.94 -18.38
C ILE A 100 3.12 -5.66 -17.86
N PHE A 101 2.98 -6.45 -16.80
CA PHE A 101 4.09 -7.07 -16.07
C PHE A 101 4.23 -8.56 -16.37
N LYS A 102 3.17 -9.35 -16.58
CA LYS A 102 3.28 -10.71 -17.17
C LYS A 102 3.31 -10.69 -18.70
N GLY A 103 3.96 -9.68 -19.30
CA GLY A 103 4.27 -9.69 -20.72
C GLY A 103 5.21 -10.85 -21.04
N LYS A 104 4.65 -12.04 -21.38
CA LYS A 104 5.25 -13.27 -21.95
C LYS A 104 6.79 -13.42 -21.83
N ASN A 105 7.39 -13.12 -20.70
CA ASN A 105 8.74 -13.54 -20.43
C ASN A 105 8.58 -14.94 -19.85
N PRO A 106 9.03 -16.01 -20.53
CA PRO A 106 9.08 -17.32 -19.89
C PRO A 106 9.82 -17.12 -18.57
N TYR A 107 9.29 -17.67 -17.47
CA TYR A 107 9.91 -17.64 -16.14
C TYR A 107 11.42 -17.59 -16.30
N LYS A 108 12.01 -16.41 -16.07
CA LYS A 108 13.45 -16.24 -16.29
C LYS A 108 14.13 -16.99 -15.15
N ASN A 109 14.39 -18.26 -15.41
CA ASN A 109 15.19 -19.10 -14.54
C ASN A 109 16.57 -18.46 -14.45
N GLY A 110 16.93 -18.00 -13.27
CA GLY A 110 18.22 -17.39 -13.03
C GLY A 110 18.18 -16.33 -11.94
N PRO A 111 19.33 -15.70 -11.68
CA PRO A 111 19.43 -14.60 -10.74
C PRO A 111 18.52 -13.43 -11.13
N LEU A 112 17.91 -12.82 -10.13
CA LEU A 112 16.97 -11.72 -10.32
C LEU A 112 17.54 -10.56 -11.15
N THR A 113 16.75 -10.09 -12.11
CA THR A 113 17.06 -8.92 -12.95
C THR A 113 15.93 -7.88 -12.89
N ASP A 114 16.27 -6.60 -12.98
CA ASP A 114 15.27 -5.52 -13.07
C ASP A 114 14.59 -5.49 -14.45
N PHE A 115 13.64 -4.57 -14.65
CA PHE A 115 12.91 -4.40 -15.91
C PHE A 115 13.80 -4.14 -17.14
N LYS A 116 15.07 -3.75 -16.95
CA LYS A 116 16.05 -3.51 -18.01
C LYS A 116 16.99 -4.71 -18.21
N GLY A 117 16.74 -5.83 -17.54
CA GLY A 117 17.58 -7.01 -17.55
C GLY A 117 18.88 -6.87 -16.74
N LYS A 118 19.03 -5.80 -15.94
CA LYS A 118 20.21 -5.62 -15.10
C LYS A 118 20.06 -6.47 -13.84
N ARG A 119 21.08 -7.27 -13.55
CA ARG A 119 21.10 -8.11 -12.34
C ARG A 119 20.97 -7.28 -11.06
N ILE A 120 20.04 -7.68 -10.20
CA ILE A 120 19.88 -7.15 -8.85
C ILE A 120 20.83 -7.90 -7.94
N LYS A 121 21.60 -7.15 -7.17
CA LYS A 121 22.55 -7.68 -6.18
C LYS A 121 22.35 -6.91 -4.89
N ILE A 122 22.04 -7.62 -3.83
CA ILE A 122 21.90 -7.06 -2.49
C ILE A 122 22.76 -7.92 -1.58
N LYS A 123 23.78 -7.30 -1.00
CA LYS A 123 24.60 -7.89 0.06
C LYS A 123 24.92 -6.78 1.03
N ARG A 124 24.07 -6.62 2.02
CA ARG A 124 24.18 -5.59 3.05
C ARG A 124 24.21 -6.27 4.40
N LYS A 125 25.33 -6.07 5.08
CA LYS A 125 25.56 -6.53 6.43
C LYS A 125 26.55 -5.60 7.10
N GLY A 126 26.38 -5.36 8.39
CA GLY A 126 27.42 -4.77 9.24
C GLY A 126 26.96 -3.56 10.03
N PHE A 127 27.93 -2.94 10.70
CA PHE A 127 27.72 -1.88 11.68
C PHE A 127 26.94 -0.67 11.10
N PHE A 128 26.03 -0.12 11.88
CA PHE A 128 25.02 0.87 11.50
C PHE A 128 24.04 0.41 10.43
N THR A 129 23.73 -0.89 10.33
CA THR A 129 22.72 -1.41 9.37
C THR A 129 21.57 -2.04 10.13
N PRO A 130 20.51 -1.28 10.50
CA PRO A 130 19.41 -1.82 11.29
C PRO A 130 18.62 -2.95 10.61
N VAL A 131 18.70 -3.07 9.28
CA VAL A 131 18.14 -4.18 8.51
C VAL A 131 19.19 -4.69 7.54
N ASP A 132 19.77 -5.84 7.88
CA ASP A 132 20.62 -6.61 6.99
C ASP A 132 19.77 -7.17 5.85
N ALA A 133 20.35 -7.22 4.64
CA ALA A 133 19.65 -7.72 3.46
C ALA A 133 20.60 -8.50 2.56
N LEU A 134 20.22 -9.71 2.20
CA LEU A 134 20.98 -10.59 1.33
C LEU A 134 20.07 -11.20 0.27
N LEU A 135 20.33 -10.88 -0.99
CA LEU A 135 19.65 -11.49 -2.14
C LEU A 135 20.57 -12.54 -2.76
N GLU A 136 20.13 -13.78 -2.72
CA GLU A 136 20.84 -14.93 -3.28
C GLU A 136 20.00 -15.65 -4.32
N TYR A 137 20.69 -16.26 -5.28
CA TYR A 137 20.10 -17.23 -6.20
C TYR A 137 20.69 -18.59 -5.87
N LYS A 138 19.90 -19.46 -5.26
CA LYS A 138 20.32 -20.77 -4.76
C LYS A 138 19.26 -21.81 -5.08
N ASP A 139 19.67 -22.99 -5.52
CA ASP A 139 18.79 -24.12 -5.82
C ASP A 139 17.64 -23.75 -6.78
N GLY A 140 17.94 -22.89 -7.76
CA GLY A 140 16.98 -22.43 -8.75
C GLY A 140 16.04 -21.31 -8.28
N LYS A 141 16.16 -20.83 -7.04
CA LYS A 141 15.27 -19.85 -6.42
C LYS A 141 15.98 -18.56 -6.07
N ASN A 142 15.30 -17.42 -6.25
CA ASN A 142 15.74 -16.14 -5.67
C ASN A 142 15.22 -16.06 -4.23
N ILE A 143 16.11 -15.78 -3.29
CA ILE A 143 15.79 -15.68 -1.87
C ILE A 143 16.33 -14.34 -1.38
N LEU A 144 15.44 -13.46 -0.91
CA LEU A 144 15.80 -12.26 -0.16
C LEU A 144 15.68 -12.57 1.32
N THR A 145 16.82 -12.64 2.01
CA THR A 145 16.84 -12.71 3.47
C THR A 145 16.97 -11.31 4.03
N LEU A 146 16.00 -10.91 4.85
CA LEU A 146 16.06 -9.69 5.65
C LEU A 146 16.26 -10.09 7.12
N SER A 147 17.18 -9.42 7.81
CA SER A 147 17.44 -9.68 9.22
C SER A 147 17.50 -8.36 9.99
N CYS A 148 16.80 -8.26 11.11
CA CYS A 148 16.83 -7.08 11.96
C CYS A 148 16.71 -7.43 13.44
N ASN A 149 17.31 -6.60 14.28
CA ASN A 149 17.09 -6.63 15.72
C ASN A 149 16.08 -5.53 16.08
N LEU A 150 15.03 -5.87 16.82
CA LEU A 150 14.07 -4.91 17.35
C LEU A 150 14.45 -4.57 18.79
N SER A 151 14.75 -3.30 19.06
CA SER A 151 15.05 -2.82 20.41
C SER A 151 13.87 -2.02 20.91
N PHE A 152 13.12 -2.61 21.83
CA PHE A 152 11.94 -1.99 22.43
C PHE A 152 12.34 -1.08 23.58
N PHE A 153 11.83 0.15 23.56
CA PHE A 153 11.92 1.03 24.71
C PHE A 153 10.72 0.75 25.62
N ASP A 154 11.03 0.26 26.82
CA ASP A 154 10.07 0.02 27.87
C ASP A 154 9.56 1.38 28.38
N ASP A 155 8.29 1.66 28.13
CA ASP A 155 7.55 2.66 28.88
C ASP A 155 6.87 1.91 30.02
N CYS A 156 7.32 2.16 31.26
CA CYS A 156 6.89 1.47 32.48
C CYS A 156 5.38 1.61 32.79
N THR A 157 4.62 2.24 31.90
CA THR A 157 3.19 2.52 31.99
C THR A 157 2.31 1.55 31.16
N LEU A 158 2.91 0.61 30.43
CA LEU A 158 2.19 -0.34 29.59
C LEU A 158 1.90 -1.66 30.32
N ASP A 159 0.63 -1.87 30.68
CA ASP A 159 0.20 -3.06 31.42
C ASP A 159 0.41 -4.38 30.63
N ASN A 160 0.45 -4.33 29.29
CA ASN A 160 0.57 -5.51 28.40
C ASN A 160 1.76 -5.40 27.42
N PHE A 161 2.94 -5.00 27.90
CA PHE A 161 4.09 -4.74 27.04
C PHE A 161 4.57 -5.94 26.20
N GLU A 162 4.47 -7.17 26.70
CA GLU A 162 4.86 -8.36 25.93
C GLU A 162 3.92 -8.65 24.76
N ASP A 163 2.61 -8.42 24.92
CA ASP A 163 1.65 -8.57 23.82
C ASP A 163 1.90 -7.50 22.75
N PHE A 164 2.21 -6.27 23.16
CA PHE A 164 2.67 -5.22 22.26
C PHE A 164 3.92 -5.64 21.47
N LYS A 165 4.97 -6.13 22.15
CA LYS A 165 6.19 -6.62 21.49
C LYS A 165 5.88 -7.70 20.46
N LYS A 166 5.02 -8.65 20.83
CA LYS A 166 4.62 -9.75 19.96
C LYS A 166 3.85 -9.25 18.73
N ALA A 167 2.88 -8.34 18.90
CA ALA A 167 2.15 -7.72 17.80
C ALA A 167 3.09 -7.00 16.82
N VAL A 168 4.08 -6.27 17.34
CA VAL A 168 5.08 -5.59 16.50
C VAL A 168 5.94 -6.60 15.72
N ILE A 169 6.42 -7.66 16.37
CA ILE A 169 7.18 -8.72 15.71
C ILE A 169 6.35 -9.37 14.61
N ASP A 170 5.10 -9.75 14.90
CA ASP A 170 4.20 -10.36 13.93
C ASP A 170 3.96 -9.43 12.73
N GLY A 171 3.76 -8.13 12.97
CA GLY A 171 3.61 -7.12 11.92
C GLY A 171 4.84 -7.03 11.01
N VAL A 172 6.05 -7.08 11.58
CA VAL A 172 7.31 -7.14 10.82
C VAL A 172 7.40 -8.45 10.02
N MET A 173 6.98 -9.57 10.60
CA MET A 173 7.00 -10.88 9.94
C MET A 173 6.01 -10.99 8.78
N MET A 174 4.98 -10.14 8.68
CA MET A 174 4.03 -10.12 7.55
C MET A 174 4.67 -9.80 6.18
N TRP A 175 5.94 -9.38 6.16
CA TRP A 175 6.72 -9.18 4.93
C TRP A 175 7.38 -10.48 4.41
N GLU A 176 7.36 -11.56 5.19
CA GLU A 176 7.77 -12.89 4.75
C GLU A 176 6.73 -13.50 3.80
N GLY A 177 7.20 -14.13 2.71
CA GLY A 177 6.30 -14.75 1.74
C GLY A 177 6.92 -15.05 0.40
N GLU A 178 6.07 -15.48 -0.53
CA GLU A 178 6.41 -15.72 -1.94
C GLU A 178 5.80 -14.63 -2.81
N TYR A 179 6.63 -14.03 -3.66
CA TYR A 179 6.24 -12.90 -4.51
C TYR A 179 6.69 -13.11 -5.95
N GLU A 180 6.03 -12.40 -6.86
CA GLU A 180 6.35 -12.37 -8.28
C GLU A 180 6.73 -10.94 -8.69
N VAL A 181 8.02 -10.73 -8.96
CA VAL A 181 8.61 -9.40 -9.17
C VAL A 181 9.26 -9.27 -10.55
N PHE A 182 9.46 -8.04 -11.01
CA PHE A 182 10.14 -7.67 -12.25
C PHE A 182 9.65 -8.49 -13.45
N GLY A 183 8.34 -8.50 -13.61
CA GLY A 183 7.65 -9.15 -14.72
C GLY A 183 7.71 -10.68 -14.71
N GLY A 184 7.43 -11.29 -13.55
CA GLY A 184 7.23 -12.74 -13.46
C GLY A 184 8.30 -13.54 -12.71
N GLN A 185 9.36 -12.89 -12.22
CA GLN A 185 10.44 -13.59 -11.52
C GLN A 185 10.04 -13.88 -10.08
N ARG A 186 10.00 -15.16 -9.72
CA ARG A 186 9.65 -15.57 -8.35
C ARG A 186 10.78 -15.26 -7.38
N ILE A 187 10.39 -14.78 -6.21
CA ILE A 187 11.28 -14.53 -5.08
C ILE A 187 10.61 -14.97 -3.78
N THR A 188 11.37 -15.67 -2.95
CA THR A 188 11.02 -15.94 -1.55
C THR A 188 11.63 -14.83 -0.70
N VAL A 189 10.83 -14.12 0.07
CA VAL A 189 11.31 -13.22 1.12
C VAL A 189 11.30 -14.01 2.42
N LYS A 190 12.40 -13.95 3.17
CA LYS A 190 12.54 -14.55 4.50
C LYS A 190 12.88 -13.48 5.52
N MET A 191 12.20 -13.52 6.66
CA MET A 191 12.40 -12.58 7.76
C MET A 191 13.09 -13.29 8.93
N ASN A 192 14.20 -12.73 9.40
CA ASN A 192 14.81 -13.13 10.67
C ASN A 192 14.75 -11.95 11.63
N VAL A 193 13.84 -12.04 12.59
CA VAL A 193 13.66 -11.01 13.61
C VAL A 193 14.21 -11.53 14.93
N THR A 194 15.03 -10.72 15.59
CA THR A 194 15.43 -10.91 16.98
C THR A 194 14.97 -9.70 17.78
N ASP A 195 14.81 -9.85 19.08
CA ASP A 195 14.56 -8.76 20.03
C ASP A 195 15.81 -8.45 20.90
N GLU A 196 16.96 -8.98 20.50
CA GLU A 196 18.24 -8.69 21.14
C GLU A 196 18.65 -7.24 20.89
N SER A 197 18.70 -6.41 21.93
CA SER A 197 19.17 -5.04 21.78
C SER A 197 20.65 -5.01 21.39
N ARG A 198 20.93 -4.61 20.15
CA ARG A 198 22.29 -4.38 19.65
C ARG A 198 22.46 -2.89 19.41
N VAL A 199 23.37 -2.27 20.17
CA VAL A 199 23.64 -0.84 20.08
C VAL A 199 24.05 -0.50 18.64
N PHE A 200 23.32 0.43 18.02
CA PHE A 200 23.49 0.94 16.64
C PHE A 200 22.98 0.08 15.46
N ASP A 201 22.66 -1.20 15.69
CA ASP A 201 22.21 -2.16 14.66
C ASP A 201 20.76 -2.63 14.89
N SER A 202 19.97 -1.84 15.60
CA SER A 202 18.58 -2.14 15.91
C SER A 202 17.62 -1.17 15.22
N VAL A 203 16.44 -1.70 14.86
CA VAL A 203 15.25 -0.89 14.65
C VAL A 203 14.65 -0.63 16.02
N TYR A 204 14.56 0.63 16.40
CA TYR A 204 14.11 1.02 17.73
C TYR A 204 12.61 1.24 17.73
N ILE A 205 11.91 0.60 18.66
CA ILE A 205 10.45 0.63 18.77
C ILE A 205 10.07 1.42 20.02
N PHE A 206 9.22 2.42 19.83
CA PHE A 206 8.71 3.29 20.87
C PHE A 206 7.18 3.23 20.88
N PRO A 207 6.58 2.54 21.86
CA PRO A 207 5.15 2.73 22.12
C PRO A 207 4.92 4.13 22.68
N PHE A 208 3.79 4.74 22.36
CA PHE A 208 3.39 5.99 22.99
C PHE A 208 1.90 6.25 23.08
N THR A 209 1.52 6.97 24.14
CA THR A 209 0.15 7.36 24.47
C THR A 209 -0.02 8.88 24.43
N GLU A 210 -1.16 9.42 24.87
CA GLU A 210 -1.39 10.87 24.93
C GLU A 210 -0.42 11.62 25.89
N THR A 211 0.23 10.92 26.83
CA THR A 211 1.18 11.50 27.81
C THR A 211 2.63 11.57 27.31
N PHE A 212 2.86 11.29 26.02
CA PHE A 212 4.17 11.07 25.37
C PHE A 212 5.16 12.25 25.33
N GLN A 213 4.77 13.46 25.75
CA GLN A 213 5.64 14.63 25.69
C GLN A 213 6.94 14.41 26.49
N GLU A 214 6.87 13.72 27.64
CA GLU A 214 8.03 13.42 28.48
C GLU A 214 8.95 12.35 27.88
N THR A 215 8.39 11.32 27.24
CA THR A 215 9.16 10.22 26.60
C THR A 215 9.90 10.69 25.35
N VAL A 216 9.32 11.60 24.56
CA VAL A 216 10.01 12.24 23.42
C VAL A 216 11.12 13.17 23.89
N GLU A 217 10.86 14.03 24.89
CA GLU A 217 11.85 14.98 25.41
C GLU A 217 13.05 14.27 26.05
N LYS A 218 12.82 13.16 26.76
CA LYS A 218 13.88 12.34 27.35
C LYS A 218 14.73 11.63 26.29
N ASN A 219 14.13 11.14 25.21
CA ASN A 219 14.81 10.35 24.18
C ASN A 219 15.36 11.17 23.00
N THR A 220 14.92 12.41 22.81
CA THR A 220 15.54 13.37 21.87
C THR A 220 16.95 13.77 22.29
N SER A 221 17.32 13.58 23.57
CA SER A 221 18.71 13.71 24.03
C SER A 221 19.66 12.66 23.43
N ILE A 222 19.14 11.48 23.08
CA ILE A 222 19.89 10.38 22.41
C ILE A 222 20.01 10.65 20.91
N ILE A 223 19.07 11.39 20.33
CA ILE A 223 18.92 11.61 18.89
C ILE A 223 19.06 13.11 18.63
N ASN A 224 20.29 13.57 18.52
CA ASN A 224 20.68 14.98 18.36
C ASN A 224 20.30 15.54 16.96
N ILE A 225 19.01 15.52 16.61
CA ILE A 225 18.48 15.92 15.31
C ILE A 225 17.37 16.94 15.52
N LYS A 226 17.67 18.24 15.32
CA LYS A 226 16.70 19.36 15.38
C LYS A 226 15.39 19.09 14.62
N SER A 227 15.42 18.36 13.51
CA SER A 227 14.23 18.04 12.71
C SER A 227 13.29 17.01 13.36
N VAL A 228 13.74 16.28 14.39
CA VAL A 228 12.88 15.34 15.13
C VAL A 228 11.94 16.10 16.06
N LYS A 229 12.40 17.20 16.68
CA LYS A 229 11.59 18.01 17.60
C LYS A 229 10.38 18.65 16.92
N GLU A 230 10.60 19.28 15.76
CA GLU A 230 9.53 19.90 14.97
C GLU A 230 8.54 18.85 14.41
N ARG A 231 9.04 17.65 14.05
CA ARG A 231 8.17 16.54 13.61
C ARG A 231 7.41 15.92 14.77
N SER A 232 8.01 15.77 15.94
CA SER A 232 7.35 15.19 17.11
C SER A 232 6.21 16.06 17.63
N GLU A 233 6.35 17.38 17.58
CA GLU A 233 5.25 18.31 17.92
C GLU A 233 4.04 18.13 16.97
N LYS A 234 4.30 17.83 15.68
CA LYS A 234 3.25 17.53 14.70
C LYS A 234 2.62 16.13 14.89
N ILE A 235 3.43 15.13 15.23
CA ILE A 235 2.96 13.76 15.52
C ILE A 235 2.05 13.75 16.76
N LEU A 236 2.45 14.48 17.80
CA LEU A 236 1.67 14.64 19.03
C LEU A 236 0.33 15.35 18.77
N SER A 237 0.33 16.37 17.90
CA SER A 237 -0.91 17.08 17.57
C SER A 237 -1.84 16.29 16.65
N GLU A 238 -1.31 15.44 15.78
CA GLU A 238 -2.11 14.59 14.87
C GLU A 238 -2.47 13.21 15.45
N ARG A 239 -1.85 12.79 16.56
CA ARG A 239 -2.10 11.49 17.23
C ARG A 239 -1.98 10.29 16.29
N ARG A 240 -0.85 10.19 15.56
CA ARG A 240 -0.60 9.14 14.55
C ARG A 240 0.70 8.39 14.80
N SER A 241 0.71 7.10 14.51
CA SER A 241 1.94 6.29 14.40
C SER A 241 2.81 6.78 13.25
N MET A 242 4.13 6.58 13.38
CA MET A 242 5.08 7.02 12.36
C MET A 242 6.45 6.34 12.51
N ALA A 243 7.06 5.94 11.39
CA ALA A 243 8.46 5.60 11.29
C ALA A 243 9.27 6.86 10.99
N THR A 244 10.24 7.19 11.86
CA THR A 244 11.23 8.19 11.52
C THR A 244 12.51 7.54 11.02
N LEU A 245 12.97 8.11 9.93
CA LEU A 245 14.22 7.81 9.27
C LEU A 245 15.03 9.09 9.50
N GLY A 246 16.26 9.02 10.00
CA GLY A 246 17.11 10.22 10.15
C GLY A 246 17.11 11.08 8.86
N PHE A 247 17.61 12.33 8.89
CA PHE A 247 17.48 13.39 7.85
C PHE A 247 17.30 13.00 6.36
N ARG A 248 17.80 11.84 5.89
CA ARG A 248 17.40 11.13 4.65
C ARG A 248 17.39 9.61 4.86
N TRP A 249 16.45 8.89 4.23
CA TRP A 249 16.50 7.42 4.20
C TRP A 249 17.81 6.95 3.54
N LYS A 250 18.53 6.10 4.28
CA LYS A 250 19.64 5.28 3.82
C LYS A 250 19.52 3.95 4.54
N ALA A 251 19.92 2.82 3.95
CA ALA A 251 19.87 1.57 4.71
C ALA A 251 20.70 1.64 6.01
N THR A 252 21.78 2.43 6.01
CA THR A 252 22.68 2.59 7.16
C THR A 252 22.28 3.70 8.14
N SER A 253 21.10 4.32 7.97
CA SER A 253 20.62 5.28 8.96
C SER A 253 19.92 4.54 10.09
N THR A 254 19.96 5.10 11.29
CA THR A 254 19.09 4.68 12.40
C THR A 254 17.63 4.63 11.94
N LYS A 255 16.91 3.63 12.46
CA LYS A 255 15.51 3.33 12.15
C LYS A 255 14.72 3.33 13.45
N LEU A 256 13.61 4.05 13.44
CA LEU A 256 12.82 4.36 14.62
C LEU A 256 11.35 4.21 14.22
N ILE A 257 10.59 3.41 14.95
CA ILE A 257 9.16 3.25 14.77
C ILE A 257 8.47 3.73 16.04
N TYR A 258 7.56 4.69 15.89
CA TYR A 258 6.68 5.16 16.94
C TYR A 258 5.29 4.59 16.70
N ILE A 259 4.73 3.90 17.70
CA ILE A 259 3.39 3.31 17.62
C ILE A 259 2.50 4.02 18.63
N PHE A 260 1.52 4.75 18.11
CA PHE A 260 0.52 5.45 18.92
C PHE A 260 -0.63 4.52 19.27
N SER A 261 -1.09 4.61 20.52
CA SER A 261 -2.39 4.11 20.93
C SER A 261 -3.08 5.17 21.80
N SER A 262 -4.36 5.44 21.54
CA SER A 262 -5.20 6.24 22.44
C SER A 262 -5.53 5.51 23.73
N ASP A 263 -5.36 4.19 23.74
CA ASP A 263 -5.52 3.31 24.89
C ASP A 263 -4.14 3.01 25.50
N SER A 264 -3.94 3.39 26.76
CA SER A 264 -2.69 3.12 27.50
C SER A 264 -2.41 1.64 27.71
N THR A 265 -3.41 0.78 27.51
CA THR A 265 -3.28 -0.66 27.70
C THR A 265 -2.86 -1.40 26.42
N PHE A 266 -2.81 -0.71 25.26
CA PHE A 266 -2.40 -1.28 23.96
C PHE A 266 -3.06 -2.64 23.67
N THR A 267 -4.36 -2.74 23.93
CA THR A 267 -5.08 -4.03 23.89
C THR A 267 -5.43 -4.50 22.48
N ASP A 268 -5.38 -3.62 21.48
CA ASP A 268 -5.72 -3.95 20.09
C ASP A 268 -4.51 -4.56 19.35
N TYR A 269 -4.31 -5.86 19.57
CA TYR A 269 -3.23 -6.64 18.97
C TYR A 269 -3.19 -6.54 17.44
N ASP A 270 -4.35 -6.66 16.79
CA ASP A 270 -4.45 -6.71 15.32
C ASP A 270 -4.13 -5.35 14.71
N GLU A 271 -4.63 -4.26 15.32
CA GLU A 271 -4.31 -2.91 14.88
C GLU A 271 -2.81 -2.61 15.02
N ILE A 272 -2.20 -2.95 16.16
CA ILE A 272 -0.76 -2.77 16.39
C ILE A 272 0.05 -3.56 15.36
N THR A 273 -0.36 -4.80 15.08
CA THR A 273 0.27 -5.66 14.07
C THR A 273 0.25 -5.01 12.70
N HIS A 274 -0.91 -4.50 12.28
CA HIS A 274 -1.06 -3.83 10.99
C HIS A 274 -0.27 -2.52 10.90
N VAL A 275 -0.32 -1.69 11.94
CA VAL A 275 0.48 -0.46 12.03
C VAL A 275 1.97 -0.79 11.95
N ALA A 276 2.46 -1.75 12.73
CA ALA A 276 3.87 -2.15 12.72
C ALA A 276 4.33 -2.62 11.34
N LYS A 277 3.50 -3.41 10.62
CA LYS A 277 3.74 -3.80 9.23
C LYS A 277 3.93 -2.59 8.32
N HIS A 278 3.04 -1.60 8.39
CA HIS A 278 3.13 -0.37 7.59
C HIS A 278 4.39 0.43 7.89
N GLU A 279 4.65 0.69 9.17
CA GLU A 279 5.81 1.47 9.60
C GLU A 279 7.13 0.77 9.26
N PHE A 280 7.14 -0.56 9.30
CA PHE A 280 8.29 -1.33 8.84
C PHE A 280 8.52 -1.19 7.33
N GLY A 281 7.48 -1.00 6.51
CA GLY A 281 7.62 -0.65 5.10
C GLY A 281 8.47 0.61 4.88
N HIS A 282 8.31 1.64 5.73
CA HIS A 282 9.18 2.82 5.70
C HIS A 282 10.62 2.51 6.10
N VAL A 283 10.81 1.64 7.11
CA VAL A 283 12.13 1.15 7.49
C VAL A 283 12.85 0.51 6.30
N LEU A 284 12.13 -0.28 5.50
CA LEU A 284 12.61 -0.94 4.28
C LEU A 284 12.79 0.01 3.07
N GLY A 285 12.35 1.27 3.19
CA GLY A 285 12.60 2.32 2.21
C GLY A 285 11.44 2.63 1.28
N LEU A 286 10.21 2.36 1.72
CA LEU A 286 9.00 2.75 1.01
C LEU A 286 8.50 4.12 1.50
N GLY A 287 8.00 4.95 0.59
CA GLY A 287 7.29 6.19 0.94
C GLY A 287 5.80 5.96 1.17
N ASP A 288 5.11 6.99 1.65
CA ASP A 288 3.65 6.96 1.82
C ASP A 288 2.89 7.05 0.49
N LEU A 289 1.72 6.43 0.48
CA LEU A 289 0.75 6.50 -0.61
C LEU A 289 -0.63 7.05 -0.18
N TYR A 290 -0.82 7.39 1.08
CA TYR A 290 -2.05 8.06 1.48
C TYR A 290 -2.09 9.53 1.03
N SER A 291 -3.31 10.08 0.98
CA SER A 291 -3.55 11.50 0.77
C SER A 291 -3.37 12.28 2.07
N SER A 292 -2.44 13.23 2.08
CA SER A 292 -2.25 14.22 3.12
C SER A 292 -1.90 15.57 2.46
N PRO A 293 -2.92 16.39 2.13
CA PRO A 293 -2.69 17.68 1.47
C PRO A 293 -1.78 18.61 2.27
N SER A 294 -1.83 18.54 3.61
CA SER A 294 -0.95 19.31 4.51
C SER A 294 0.53 18.92 4.37
N ASP A 295 0.82 17.68 3.98
CA ASP A 295 2.17 17.18 3.68
C ASP A 295 2.51 17.22 2.17
N GLY A 296 1.61 17.76 1.35
CA GLY A 296 1.73 17.78 -0.10
C GLY A 296 1.62 16.40 -0.75
N LEU A 297 0.98 15.45 -0.06
CA LEU A 297 0.67 14.10 -0.56
C LEU A 297 -0.76 14.09 -1.10
N PHE A 298 -0.94 13.70 -2.35
CA PHE A 298 -2.23 13.69 -3.06
C PHE A 298 -2.70 12.27 -3.41
N GLY A 299 -2.17 11.26 -2.71
CA GLY A 299 -2.37 9.85 -2.96
C GLY A 299 -3.81 9.39 -2.70
N VAL A 300 -3.98 8.18 -2.18
CA VAL A 300 -5.31 7.61 -1.99
C VAL A 300 -5.82 7.75 -0.56
N HIS A 301 -7.14 7.81 -0.45
CA HIS A 301 -7.81 7.86 0.85
C HIS A 301 -7.71 6.50 1.53
N ASN A 302 -7.25 6.50 2.79
CA ASN A 302 -7.15 5.33 3.65
C ASN A 302 -8.49 4.61 3.77
N GLY A 303 -8.48 3.31 4.06
CA GLY A 303 -9.69 2.53 4.33
C GLY A 303 -10.44 2.04 3.09
N THR A 304 -10.20 2.63 1.93
CA THR A 304 -11.08 2.44 0.77
C THR A 304 -10.91 1.07 0.10
N TYR A 305 -9.70 0.50 0.14
CA TYR A 305 -9.31 -0.65 -0.68
C TYR A 305 -8.53 -1.72 0.08
N ARG A 306 -8.78 -1.89 1.38
CA ARG A 306 -8.02 -2.81 2.26
C ARG A 306 -7.86 -4.24 1.72
N GLU A 307 -8.80 -4.69 0.90
CA GLU A 307 -8.86 -6.05 0.35
C GLU A 307 -8.05 -6.26 -0.92
N LEU A 308 -7.53 -5.20 -1.56
CA LEU A 308 -6.75 -5.35 -2.79
C LEU A 308 -5.24 -5.33 -2.48
N ASP A 309 -4.43 -5.93 -3.35
CA ASP A 309 -2.97 -5.84 -3.24
C ASP A 309 -2.43 -4.53 -3.83
N SER A 310 -3.04 -4.08 -4.93
CA SER A 310 -2.72 -2.83 -5.62
C SER A 310 -3.94 -2.29 -6.37
N TYR A 311 -3.94 -1.00 -6.72
CA TYR A 311 -5.00 -0.35 -7.51
C TYR A 311 -4.41 0.59 -8.55
N SER A 312 -5.13 0.81 -9.65
CA SER A 312 -4.71 1.70 -10.74
C SER A 312 -5.47 3.03 -10.75
N LEU A 313 -4.75 4.15 -10.88
CA LEU A 313 -5.32 5.49 -11.08
C LEU A 313 -4.46 6.31 -12.07
N ASP A 314 -5.07 6.87 -13.12
CA ASP A 314 -4.37 7.63 -14.17
C ASP A 314 -3.15 6.88 -14.75
N ASP A 315 -3.36 5.63 -15.17
CA ASP A 315 -2.34 4.71 -15.71
C ASP A 315 -1.17 4.38 -14.80
N LYS A 316 -1.29 4.70 -13.51
CA LYS A 316 -0.30 4.36 -12.49
C LYS A 316 -0.87 3.32 -11.56
N LEU A 317 -0.08 2.28 -11.31
CA LEU A 317 -0.38 1.26 -10.31
C LEU A 317 0.15 1.72 -8.95
N TYR A 318 -0.61 1.45 -7.90
CA TYR A 318 -0.39 1.94 -6.55
C TYR A 318 -0.65 0.81 -5.54
N ASN A 319 0.15 0.71 -4.48
CA ASN A 319 0.08 -0.38 -3.51
C ASN A 319 -0.72 -0.01 -2.26
N LEU A 320 -1.14 -1.01 -1.50
CA LEU A 320 -2.11 -0.77 -0.44
C LEU A 320 -1.57 -0.80 0.96
N VAL A 321 -0.53 -1.59 1.28
CA VAL A 321 0.09 -1.53 2.61
C VAL A 321 0.58 -0.13 2.97
N MET A 322 1.12 0.64 2.01
CA MET A 322 1.61 2.01 2.24
C MET A 322 0.53 3.10 2.10
N CYS A 323 -0.71 2.71 1.81
CA CYS A 323 -1.88 3.59 1.79
C CYS A 323 -2.80 3.33 2.99
N ASP A 324 -2.87 2.08 3.45
CA ASP A 324 -3.66 1.62 4.57
C ASP A 324 -2.88 0.49 5.24
N HIS A 325 -2.62 0.64 6.53
CA HIS A 325 -1.87 -0.37 7.28
C HIS A 325 -2.60 -1.73 7.34
N HIS A 326 -3.91 -1.78 7.09
CA HIS A 326 -4.64 -3.05 6.91
C HIS A 326 -4.42 -3.70 5.55
N GLY A 327 -3.95 -2.95 4.54
CA GLY A 327 -3.70 -3.46 3.20
C GLY A 327 -2.58 -4.51 3.18
N PRO A 328 -2.67 -5.53 2.32
CA PRO A 328 -1.65 -6.57 2.20
C PRO A 328 -0.35 -6.05 1.58
N VAL A 329 0.76 -6.75 1.86
CA VAL A 329 2.06 -6.52 1.20
C VAL A 329 1.98 -7.09 -0.22
N SER A 330 2.25 -6.25 -1.21
CA SER A 330 2.12 -6.61 -2.62
C SER A 330 3.48 -6.92 -3.28
N ASN A 331 3.43 -7.56 -4.46
CA ASN A 331 4.60 -7.78 -5.31
C ASN A 331 5.42 -6.50 -5.56
N ASN A 332 4.72 -5.39 -5.84
CA ASN A 332 5.34 -4.10 -6.10
C ASN A 332 6.05 -3.54 -4.86
N ASP A 333 5.56 -3.82 -3.65
CA ASP A 333 6.25 -3.40 -2.42
C ASP A 333 7.61 -4.09 -2.34
N ILE A 334 7.66 -5.38 -2.67
CA ILE A 334 8.90 -6.15 -2.74
C ILE A 334 9.83 -5.64 -3.86
N GLU A 335 9.31 -5.33 -5.04
CA GLU A 335 10.09 -4.67 -6.10
C GLU A 335 10.72 -3.36 -5.62
N MET A 336 9.93 -2.54 -4.94
CA MET A 336 10.39 -1.26 -4.40
C MET A 336 11.44 -1.46 -3.31
N ILE A 337 11.29 -2.44 -2.44
CA ILE A 337 12.31 -2.81 -1.44
C ILE A 337 13.62 -3.20 -2.14
N LEU A 338 13.55 -4.09 -3.13
CA LEU A 338 14.71 -4.54 -3.88
C LEU A 338 15.45 -3.35 -4.53
N LEU A 339 14.70 -2.42 -5.12
CA LEU A 339 15.26 -1.19 -5.68
C LEU A 339 15.79 -0.22 -4.61
N ALA A 340 15.14 -0.12 -3.44
CA ALA A 340 15.57 0.71 -2.33
C ALA A 340 16.94 0.26 -1.81
N PHE A 341 17.09 -1.05 -1.58
CA PHE A 341 18.33 -1.67 -1.16
C PHE A 341 19.39 -1.72 -2.26
N GLN A 342 19.01 -1.81 -3.54
CA GLN A 342 19.98 -1.73 -4.64
C GLN A 342 20.53 -0.31 -4.82
N LYS A 343 19.67 0.71 -4.73
CA LYS A 343 19.99 2.11 -5.04
C LYS A 343 20.36 2.95 -3.82
N ASN A 344 20.13 2.43 -2.62
CA ASN A 344 20.25 3.15 -1.35
C ASN A 344 19.41 4.43 -1.31
N LYS A 345 18.17 4.38 -1.81
CA LYS A 345 17.23 5.52 -1.82
C LYS A 345 15.81 5.06 -1.53
N ILE A 346 15.04 5.92 -0.88
CA ILE A 346 13.59 5.71 -0.72
C ILE A 346 12.93 5.55 -2.09
N GLN A 347 11.99 4.62 -2.20
CA GLN A 347 11.12 4.45 -3.35
C GLN A 347 9.76 5.07 -3.02
N LEU A 348 9.32 6.01 -3.86
CA LEU A 348 8.09 6.78 -3.62
C LEU A 348 6.95 6.27 -4.50
N PHE A 349 5.73 6.26 -3.97
CA PHE A 349 4.53 5.95 -4.74
C PHE A 349 3.96 7.16 -5.49
N GLN A 350 4.17 8.34 -4.91
CA GLN A 350 3.68 9.61 -5.40
C GLN A 350 4.79 10.66 -5.31
N PRO A 351 4.71 11.75 -6.09
CA PRO A 351 5.61 12.88 -5.91
C PRO A 351 5.47 13.43 -4.48
N TRP A 352 6.59 13.71 -3.81
CA TRP A 352 6.58 14.27 -2.46
C TRP A 352 7.55 15.44 -2.33
N GLY A 353 7.00 16.64 -2.08
CA GLY A 353 7.78 17.87 -1.97
C GLY A 353 8.70 18.12 -3.17
N LYS A 354 10.00 18.28 -2.91
CA LYS A 354 11.04 18.45 -3.96
C LYS A 354 11.43 17.14 -4.66
N LEU A 355 11.09 15.99 -4.08
CA LEU A 355 11.36 14.67 -4.65
C LEU A 355 10.17 14.24 -5.52
N LYS A 356 10.23 14.61 -6.80
CA LYS A 356 9.13 14.36 -7.75
C LYS A 356 9.18 13.00 -8.45
N LYS A 357 10.15 12.14 -8.11
CA LYS A 357 10.38 10.90 -8.85
C LYS A 357 9.75 9.70 -8.13
N ILE A 358 8.67 9.21 -8.72
CA ILE A 358 8.02 7.95 -8.35
C ILE A 358 8.96 6.77 -8.67
N SER A 359 8.83 5.68 -7.93
CA SER A 359 9.55 4.43 -8.16
C SER A 359 9.34 3.91 -9.58
N GLU A 360 10.38 3.34 -10.16
CA GLU A 360 10.26 2.68 -11.46
C GLU A 360 9.50 1.34 -11.39
N ALA A 361 9.33 0.77 -10.20
CA ALA A 361 8.43 -0.38 -9.97
C ALA A 361 6.98 -0.07 -10.37
N LEU A 362 6.55 1.19 -10.20
CA LEU A 362 5.14 1.56 -10.36
C LEU A 362 4.79 2.12 -11.74
N GLY A 363 5.78 2.29 -12.62
CA GLY A 363 5.59 3.06 -13.85
C GLY A 363 6.49 2.68 -15.02
N LYS A 364 7.19 1.53 -14.99
CA LYS A 364 8.02 1.07 -16.10
C LYS A 364 8.04 -0.46 -16.28
N GLY A 365 6.89 -1.06 -16.57
CA GLY A 365 6.82 -1.69 -17.88
C GLY A 365 6.58 -0.54 -18.86
N ASN A 366 7.50 -0.27 -19.80
CA ASN A 366 7.34 0.83 -20.76
C ASN A 366 5.98 0.77 -21.47
#